data_AF-A0A3P9N867-F1
#
_entry.id   AF-A0A3P9N867-F1
#
_cell.length_a   1.000
_cell.length_b   1.000
_cell.length_c   1.000
_cell.angle_alpha   90.00
_cell.angle_beta   90.00
_cell.angle_gamma   90.00
#
_symmetry.space_group_name_H-M   'P 1'
#
loop_
_entity.id
_entity.type
_entity.pdbx_description
1 polymer ?
#
loop_
_entity_poly.entity_id
_entity_poly.type
_entity_poly.pdbx_seq_one_letter_code
_entity_poly.pdbx_strand_id
1 'polypeptide(L)'
;MRDRLSQLQEMPTASDESVDYQESTFSDSFSNVDLEDELPHQAIVFDNSPALNDVFSQSQDIHREIQLIRLEVKRLREQNSRMLQGNTTMSTINSNAIGADIKKRAEGILNCLHKMDGTTHKLEEEHGENSAITRIARTQYACLSNGFRDAMFDYNEAEMAHRENCKAQIMRQMEIVGRDVSGEDVEEMIEKGQWNIFSDNVVSEGKTARSALFQIEKRHQELVDLENRIKGIHEIFLDIALLVEEQGPMMDYIQTNVQKTDAGLQDAIVKLNLAKKHSNNNPFKKMFCSCFPCYK
;
A
#
# COMPACT_ATOMS: atom_id res chain seq x y z
N MET A 1 6.47 50.11 -6.82
CA MET A 1 7.82 49.52 -6.68
C MET A 1 8.80 50.64 -6.39
N ARG A 2 9.33 50.71 -5.17
CA ARG A 2 10.44 51.60 -4.83
C ARG A 2 11.54 50.80 -4.16
N ASP A 3 12.71 51.05 -4.70
CA ASP A 3 13.99 50.37 -4.58
C ASP A 3 14.53 50.39 -3.15
N ARG A 4 14.98 49.25 -2.64
CA ARG A 4 15.55 49.10 -1.28
C ARG A 4 17.09 49.12 -1.27
N LEU A 5 17.72 49.39 -2.40
CA LEU A 5 19.18 49.41 -2.53
C LEU A 5 19.85 50.62 -1.85
N SER A 6 19.10 51.66 -1.49
CA SER A 6 19.64 52.92 -0.94
C SER A 6 19.82 52.93 0.58
N GLN A 7 19.48 51.85 1.31
CA GLN A 7 19.70 51.76 2.76
C GLN A 7 21.01 51.06 3.17
N LEU A 8 21.82 50.59 2.21
CA LEU A 8 23.06 49.85 2.49
C LEU A 8 24.34 50.64 2.20
N GLN A 9 24.26 51.93 1.86
CA GLN A 9 25.42 52.69 1.38
C GLN A 9 25.83 53.91 2.21
N GLU A 10 25.29 54.10 3.42
CA GLU A 10 25.75 55.18 4.31
C GLU A 10 26.34 54.67 5.64
N MET A 11 27.66 54.50 5.59
CA MET A 11 28.66 54.79 6.66
C MET A 11 28.94 53.71 7.75
N PRO A 12 30.10 53.78 8.44
CA PRO A 12 31.47 53.66 7.91
C PRO A 12 32.35 52.65 8.70
N THR A 13 33.48 52.30 8.11
CA THR A 13 34.58 51.47 8.64
C THR A 13 35.23 52.01 9.92
N ALA A 14 35.42 51.16 10.95
CA ALA A 14 36.49 51.29 11.95
C ALA A 14 36.76 49.96 12.71
N SER A 15 37.99 49.45 12.53
CA SER A 15 38.89 48.67 13.42
C SER A 15 38.38 47.70 14.50
N ASP A 16 38.78 46.43 14.31
CA ASP A 16 39.59 45.56 15.19
C ASP A 16 39.25 45.49 16.70
N GLU A 17 38.71 44.34 17.14
CA GLU A 17 38.96 43.79 18.48
C GLU A 17 38.61 42.27 18.52
N SER A 18 39.60 41.47 18.92
CA SER A 18 39.55 40.02 19.12
C SER A 18 38.92 39.67 20.47
N VAL A 19 37.97 38.72 20.53
CA VAL A 19 37.59 38.04 21.78
C VAL A 19 37.39 36.54 21.58
N ASP A 20 38.31 35.83 22.23
CA ASP A 20 38.42 34.45 22.72
C ASP A 20 37.15 33.56 22.73
N TYR A 21 37.28 32.32 22.24
CA TYR A 21 36.37 31.21 22.57
C TYR A 21 37.15 30.15 23.34
N GLN A 22 36.83 30.05 24.63
CA GLN A 22 37.40 29.10 25.59
C GLN A 22 37.22 27.64 25.17
N GLU A 23 38.35 26.92 25.21
CA GLU A 23 38.44 25.47 25.21
C GLU A 23 38.06 24.94 26.61
N SER A 24 36.88 24.33 26.74
CA SER A 24 36.48 23.62 27.96
C SER A 24 36.94 22.16 27.88
N THR A 25 38.05 21.89 28.56
CA THR A 25 38.47 20.57 28.99
C THR A 25 37.47 20.01 29.98
N PHE A 26 36.69 19.00 29.58
CA PHE A 26 35.93 18.17 30.52
C PHE A 26 36.28 16.69 30.33
N SER A 27 37.21 16.26 31.19
CA SER A 27 37.32 14.96 31.83
C SER A 27 37.25 13.69 30.97
N ASP A 28 38.40 13.03 30.92
CA ASP A 28 38.53 11.57 30.94
C ASP A 28 37.47 10.96 31.88
N SER A 29 36.51 10.22 31.32
CA SER A 29 35.77 9.11 31.97
C SER A 29 34.61 8.67 31.08
N PHE A 30 34.90 8.03 29.94
CA PHE A 30 33.96 7.09 29.34
C PHE A 30 34.69 5.82 28.97
N SER A 31 34.37 4.80 29.76
CA SER A 31 34.73 3.40 29.72
C SER A 31 35.20 2.87 28.37
N ASN A 32 36.35 2.19 28.39
CA ASN A 32 36.59 1.03 27.54
C ASN A 32 35.47 0.02 27.81
N VAL A 33 34.43 0.04 26.98
CA VAL A 33 33.51 -1.11 26.87
C VAL A 33 34.19 -2.05 25.89
N ASP A 34 34.75 -3.13 26.43
CA ASP A 34 35.10 -4.32 25.65
C ASP A 34 33.82 -4.79 24.94
N LEU A 35 33.72 -4.51 23.65
CA LEU A 35 32.69 -5.03 22.76
C LEU A 35 33.29 -6.26 22.08
N GLU A 36 33.27 -7.41 22.77
CA GLU A 36 33.61 -8.71 22.19
C GLU A 36 32.52 -9.29 21.27
N ASP A 37 31.41 -8.58 21.05
CA ASP A 37 30.42 -8.97 20.03
C ASP A 37 30.70 -8.24 18.70
N GLU A 38 31.78 -8.65 18.02
CA GLU A 38 31.90 -8.41 16.58
C GLU A 38 30.77 -9.19 15.89
N LEU A 39 29.64 -8.51 15.63
CA LEU A 39 28.68 -9.00 14.65
C LEU A 39 29.46 -9.20 13.34
N PRO A 40 29.47 -10.42 12.76
CA PRO A 40 30.19 -10.65 11.53
C PRO A 40 29.63 -9.70 10.49
N HIS A 41 30.49 -8.85 9.94
CA HIS A 41 30.12 -7.93 8.89
C HIS A 41 29.79 -8.77 7.65
N GLN A 42 28.51 -9.13 7.50
CA GLN A 42 28.00 -9.74 6.28
C GLN A 42 28.11 -8.68 5.19
N ALA A 43 29.11 -8.81 4.33
CA ALA A 43 29.23 -7.96 3.15
C ALA A 43 27.90 -7.96 2.39
N ILE A 44 27.51 -6.81 1.83
CA ILE A 44 26.39 -6.72 0.88
C ILE A 44 26.83 -7.45 -0.38
N VAL A 45 26.72 -8.78 -0.35
CA VAL A 45 26.73 -9.61 -1.53
C VAL A 45 25.38 -9.34 -2.20
N PHE A 46 25.39 -8.93 -3.47
CA PHE A 46 24.21 -9.08 -4.32
C PHE A 46 23.95 -10.58 -4.40
N ASP A 47 23.18 -11.08 -3.43
CA ASP A 47 22.93 -12.49 -3.27
C ASP A 47 21.90 -12.88 -4.33
N ASN A 48 22.37 -13.27 -5.51
CA ASN A 48 21.55 -13.93 -6.53
C ASN A 48 21.21 -15.36 -6.08
N SER A 49 20.92 -15.55 -4.80
CA SER A 49 20.50 -16.81 -4.23
C SER A 49 19.24 -17.27 -4.97
N PRO A 50 19.16 -18.56 -5.37
CA PRO A 50 17.96 -19.14 -5.95
C PRO A 50 16.70 -18.81 -5.12
N ALA A 51 16.82 -18.82 -3.79
CA ALA A 51 15.73 -18.51 -2.89
C ALA A 51 15.22 -17.05 -3.01
N LEU A 52 16.12 -16.09 -3.22
CA LEU A 52 15.72 -14.67 -3.35
C LEU A 52 15.05 -14.43 -4.71
N ASN A 53 15.52 -15.11 -5.77
CA ASN A 53 14.86 -15.08 -7.08
C ASN A 53 13.45 -15.66 -7.02
N ASP A 54 13.24 -16.72 -6.25
CA ASP A 54 11.91 -17.32 -6.06
C ASP A 54 10.96 -16.35 -5.34
N VAL A 55 11.44 -15.64 -4.30
CA VAL A 55 10.67 -14.60 -3.61
C VAL A 55 10.29 -13.47 -4.57
N PHE A 56 11.23 -12.98 -5.38
CA PHE A 56 10.95 -11.90 -6.33
C PHE A 56 10.02 -12.33 -7.46
N SER A 57 10.16 -13.56 -7.97
CA SER A 57 9.25 -14.09 -8.99
C SER A 57 7.83 -14.19 -8.46
N GLN A 58 7.63 -14.78 -7.28
CA GLN A 58 6.32 -14.84 -6.63
C GLN A 58 5.75 -13.44 -6.39
N SER A 59 6.59 -12.52 -5.92
CA SER A 59 6.19 -11.13 -5.65
C SER A 59 5.72 -10.42 -6.93
N GLN A 60 6.44 -10.60 -8.03
CA GLN A 60 6.12 -9.98 -9.32
C GLN A 60 4.79 -10.51 -9.88
N ASP A 61 4.55 -11.82 -9.75
CA ASP A 61 3.30 -12.43 -10.22
C ASP A 61 2.10 -11.95 -9.40
N ILE A 62 2.22 -11.92 -8.07
CA ILE A 62 1.18 -11.36 -7.20
C ILE A 62 0.93 -9.89 -7.53
N HIS A 63 1.99 -9.09 -7.68
CA HIS A 63 1.86 -7.68 -8.02
C HIS A 63 1.13 -7.49 -9.36
N ARG A 64 1.45 -8.29 -10.38
CA ARG A 64 0.75 -8.27 -11.68
C ARG A 64 -0.75 -8.55 -11.49
N GLU A 65 -1.10 -9.59 -10.75
CA GLU A 65 -2.50 -9.95 -10.52
C GLU A 65 -3.27 -8.87 -9.75
N ILE A 66 -2.65 -8.23 -8.74
CA ILE A 66 -3.24 -7.08 -8.03
C ILE A 66 -3.54 -5.93 -9.01
N GLN A 67 -2.61 -5.60 -9.91
CA GLN A 67 -2.85 -4.54 -10.90
C GLN A 67 -3.97 -4.90 -11.88
N LEU A 68 -4.08 -6.19 -12.24
CA LEU A 68 -5.17 -6.66 -13.08
C LEU A 68 -6.53 -6.55 -12.37
N ILE A 69 -6.62 -6.91 -11.08
CA ILE A 69 -7.84 -6.67 -10.28
C ILE A 69 -8.19 -5.18 -10.28
N ARG A 70 -7.23 -4.29 -10.05
CA ARG A 70 -7.48 -2.84 -10.06
C ARG A 70 -8.00 -2.34 -11.41
N LEU A 71 -7.50 -2.89 -12.52
CA LEU A 71 -8.01 -2.59 -13.86
C LEU A 71 -9.45 -3.08 -14.04
N GLU A 72 -9.75 -4.29 -13.57
CA GLU A 72 -11.09 -4.86 -13.61
C GLU A 72 -12.09 -4.07 -12.76
N VAL A 73 -11.69 -3.58 -11.58
CA VAL A 73 -12.51 -2.69 -10.76
C VAL A 73 -12.81 -1.38 -11.48
N LYS A 74 -11.83 -0.79 -12.18
CA LYS A 74 -12.07 0.41 -13.01
C LYS A 74 -13.08 0.11 -14.14
N ARG A 75 -12.90 -1.02 -14.83
CA ARG A 75 -13.81 -1.48 -15.89
C ARG A 75 -15.24 -1.66 -15.35
N LEU A 76 -15.37 -2.23 -14.15
CA LEU A 76 -16.65 -2.38 -13.47
C LEU A 76 -17.31 -1.03 -13.15
N ARG A 77 -16.56 -0.08 -12.58
CA ARG A 77 -17.07 1.28 -12.28
C ARG A 77 -17.57 1.98 -13.55
N GLU A 78 -16.83 1.89 -14.64
CA GLU A 78 -17.23 2.45 -15.94
C GLU A 78 -18.50 1.79 -16.47
N GLN A 79 -18.59 0.46 -16.38
CA GLN A 79 -19.77 -0.28 -16.81
C GLN A 79 -21.02 0.11 -15.99
N ASN A 80 -20.89 0.17 -14.66
CA ASN A 80 -21.98 0.57 -13.76
C ASN A 80 -22.43 2.01 -14.06
N SER A 81 -21.49 2.92 -14.38
CA SER A 81 -21.79 4.30 -14.78
C SER A 81 -22.57 4.38 -16.11
N ARG A 82 -22.18 3.57 -17.12
CA ARG A 82 -22.89 3.52 -18.41
C ARG A 82 -24.32 3.00 -18.26
N MET A 83 -24.51 1.98 -17.41
CA MET A 83 -25.83 1.44 -17.10
C MET A 83 -26.74 2.46 -16.41
N LEU A 84 -26.18 3.32 -15.57
CA LEU A 84 -26.89 4.43 -14.93
C LEU A 84 -27.37 5.48 -15.94
N GLN A 85 -26.52 5.85 -16.90
CA GLN A 85 -26.80 6.92 -17.87
C GLN A 85 -27.85 6.54 -18.93
N GLY A 86 -28.31 5.28 -18.96
CA GLY A 86 -29.26 4.81 -19.97
C GLY A 86 -28.64 4.62 -21.37
N ASN A 87 -27.33 4.78 -21.48
CA ASN A 87 -26.57 4.77 -22.73
C ASN A 87 -26.19 3.35 -23.16
N THR A 88 -27.09 2.36 -23.09
CA THR A 88 -26.80 1.03 -23.66
C THR A 88 -28.06 0.22 -23.95
N THR A 89 -28.39 0.11 -25.23
CA THR A 89 -28.84 -1.15 -25.84
C THR A 89 -27.64 -2.10 -25.89
N MET A 90 -27.71 -3.26 -25.25
CA MET A 90 -26.84 -4.42 -25.50
C MET A 90 -25.31 -4.16 -25.46
N SER A 91 -24.70 -4.05 -24.27
CA SER A 91 -23.26 -4.31 -24.13
C SER A 91 -23.08 -5.67 -23.46
N THR A 92 -22.44 -6.58 -24.19
CA THR A 92 -22.24 -8.01 -23.92
C THR A 92 -21.29 -8.30 -22.75
N ILE A 93 -20.59 -7.30 -22.23
CA ILE A 93 -19.76 -7.47 -21.04
C ILE A 93 -20.72 -7.43 -19.85
N ASN A 94 -20.83 -8.55 -19.14
CA ASN A 94 -21.72 -8.69 -17.99
C ASN A 94 -20.93 -8.31 -16.72
N SER A 95 -21.44 -7.41 -15.87
CA SER A 95 -20.83 -7.08 -14.56
C SER A 95 -20.57 -8.35 -13.73
N ASN A 96 -21.36 -9.41 -13.99
CA ASN A 96 -21.16 -10.73 -13.41
C ASN A 96 -19.90 -11.43 -13.90
N ALA A 97 -19.56 -11.30 -15.19
CA ALA A 97 -18.32 -11.84 -15.74
C ALA A 97 -17.10 -11.10 -15.16
N ILE A 98 -17.19 -9.77 -15.03
CA ILE A 98 -16.14 -8.97 -14.37
C ILE A 98 -15.95 -9.41 -12.92
N GLY A 99 -17.05 -9.54 -12.16
CA GLY A 99 -16.99 -10.01 -10.77
C GLY A 99 -16.42 -11.42 -10.64
N ALA A 100 -16.78 -12.34 -11.55
CA ALA A 100 -16.24 -13.70 -11.56
C ALA A 100 -14.73 -13.72 -11.88
N ASP A 101 -14.27 -12.89 -12.82
CA ASP A 101 -12.85 -12.75 -13.14
C ASP A 101 -12.07 -12.16 -11.96
N ILE A 102 -12.60 -11.13 -11.28
CA ILE A 102 -12.01 -10.57 -10.05
C ILE A 102 -11.90 -11.64 -8.98
N LYS A 103 -12.99 -12.38 -8.72
CA LYS A 103 -13.01 -13.46 -7.72
C LYS A 103 -11.93 -14.50 -8.01
N LYS A 104 -11.87 -15.00 -9.25
CA LYS A 104 -10.89 -16.01 -9.67
C LYS A 104 -9.44 -15.52 -9.48
N ARG A 105 -9.16 -14.26 -9.82
CA ARG A 105 -7.84 -13.66 -9.62
C ARG A 105 -7.51 -13.52 -8.14
N ALA A 106 -8.47 -13.09 -7.33
CA ALA A 106 -8.31 -12.94 -5.90
C ALA A 106 -8.02 -14.28 -5.21
N GLU A 107 -8.73 -15.35 -5.57
CA GLU A 107 -8.41 -16.73 -5.13
C GLU A 107 -7.00 -17.16 -5.56
N GLY A 108 -6.59 -16.80 -6.77
CA GLY A 108 -5.22 -17.04 -7.26
C GLY A 108 -4.16 -16.30 -6.42
N ILE A 109 -4.41 -15.04 -6.09
CA ILE A 109 -3.53 -14.22 -5.24
C ILE A 109 -3.42 -14.81 -3.83
N LEU A 110 -4.54 -15.21 -3.21
CA LEU A 110 -4.54 -15.85 -1.89
C LEU A 110 -3.65 -17.10 -1.89
N ASN A 111 -3.81 -17.98 -2.89
CA ASN A 111 -2.97 -19.17 -3.03
C ASN A 111 -1.48 -18.84 -3.18
N CYS A 112 -1.14 -17.78 -3.92
CA CYS A 112 0.23 -17.33 -4.06
C CYS A 112 0.77 -16.70 -2.77
N LEU A 113 -0.03 -15.92 -2.05
CA LEU A 113 0.34 -15.33 -0.77
C LEU A 113 0.61 -16.40 0.28
N HIS A 114 -0.23 -17.44 0.39
CA HIS A 114 0.03 -18.57 1.30
C HIS A 114 1.32 -19.34 0.95
N LYS A 115 1.62 -19.49 -0.35
CA LYS A 115 2.90 -20.11 -0.78
C LYS A 115 4.10 -19.23 -0.41
N MET A 116 3.96 -17.92 -0.56
CA MET A 116 5.01 -16.98 -0.25
C MET A 116 5.25 -16.86 1.26
N ASP A 117 4.18 -16.95 2.06
CA ASP A 117 4.22 -17.04 3.51
C ASP A 117 4.98 -18.30 3.97
N GLY A 118 4.61 -19.48 3.43
CA GLY A 118 5.35 -20.71 3.69
C GLY A 118 6.81 -20.68 3.22
N THR A 119 7.12 -19.93 2.15
CA THR A 119 8.51 -19.69 1.72
C THR A 119 9.25 -18.80 2.72
N THR A 120 8.57 -17.78 3.25
CA THR A 120 9.13 -16.86 4.24
C THR A 120 9.48 -17.60 5.53
N HIS A 121 8.61 -18.48 6.04
CA HIS A 121 8.90 -19.31 7.21
C HIS A 121 10.09 -20.26 7.01
N LYS A 122 10.22 -20.90 5.83
CA LYS A 122 11.41 -21.74 5.55
C LYS A 122 12.70 -20.93 5.59
N LEU A 123 12.69 -19.71 5.05
CA LEU A 123 13.85 -18.84 5.08
C LEU A 123 14.21 -18.39 6.50
N GLU A 124 13.21 -18.20 7.36
CA GLU A 124 13.41 -17.94 8.80
C GLU A 124 14.10 -19.12 9.50
N GLU A 125 13.67 -20.35 9.22
CA GLU A 125 14.27 -21.56 9.79
C GLU A 125 15.71 -21.79 9.28
N GLU A 126 15.97 -21.55 7.99
CA GLU A 126 17.27 -21.82 7.37
C GLU A 126 18.33 -20.74 7.66
N HIS A 127 17.96 -19.46 7.58
CA HIS A 127 18.90 -18.33 7.62
C HIS A 127 18.78 -17.50 8.91
N GLY A 128 17.75 -17.77 9.72
CA GLY A 128 17.40 -16.99 10.90
C GLY A 128 16.55 -15.76 10.58
N GLU A 129 15.79 -15.31 11.58
CA GLU A 129 14.83 -14.20 11.47
C GLU A 129 15.45 -12.85 11.05
N ASN A 130 16.71 -12.62 11.41
CA ASN A 130 17.42 -11.36 11.16
C ASN A 130 18.21 -11.35 9.84
N SER A 131 18.15 -12.44 9.06
CA SER A 131 18.85 -12.50 7.78
C SER A 131 18.29 -11.46 6.79
N ALA A 132 19.13 -11.00 5.85
CA ALA A 132 18.69 -10.05 4.82
C ALA A 132 17.60 -10.65 3.92
N ILE A 133 17.75 -11.92 3.51
CA ILE A 133 16.80 -12.62 2.65
C ILE A 133 15.43 -12.79 3.32
N THR A 134 15.42 -13.16 4.60
CA THR A 134 14.21 -13.28 5.41
C THR A 134 13.51 -11.93 5.54
N ARG A 135 14.24 -10.86 5.85
CA ARG A 135 13.67 -9.50 5.91
C ARG A 135 13.07 -9.05 4.59
N ILE A 136 13.72 -9.37 3.46
CA ILE A 136 13.18 -9.05 2.13
C ILE A 136 11.89 -9.81 1.87
N ALA A 137 11.86 -11.13 2.09
CA ALA A 137 10.68 -11.96 1.90
C ALA A 137 9.48 -11.46 2.73
N ARG A 138 9.73 -11.22 4.03
CA ARG A 138 8.78 -10.59 4.96
C ARG A 138 8.23 -9.27 4.42
N THR A 139 9.12 -8.34 4.05
CA THR A 139 8.71 -7.02 3.56
C THR A 139 7.85 -7.12 2.29
N GLN A 140 8.23 -8.00 1.36
CA GLN A 140 7.43 -8.24 0.14
C GLN A 140 6.05 -8.80 0.48
N TYR A 141 5.98 -9.79 1.38
CA TYR A 141 4.71 -10.37 1.82
C TYR A 141 3.78 -9.32 2.41
N ALA A 142 4.27 -8.53 3.35
CA ALA A 142 3.46 -7.48 3.96
C ALA A 142 2.99 -6.43 2.93
N CYS A 143 3.87 -6.00 2.02
CA CYS A 143 3.51 -5.04 0.99
C CYS A 143 2.42 -5.57 0.05
N LEU A 144 2.55 -6.83 -0.41
CA LEU A 144 1.62 -7.44 -1.35
C LEU A 144 0.27 -7.78 -0.70
N SER A 145 0.27 -8.27 0.54
CA SER A 145 -0.96 -8.53 1.30
C SER A 145 -1.75 -7.25 1.53
N ASN A 146 -1.10 -6.15 1.87
CA ASN A 146 -1.75 -4.83 1.98
C ASN A 146 -2.25 -4.33 0.62
N GLY A 147 -1.44 -4.46 -0.44
CA GLY A 147 -1.85 -4.06 -1.78
C GLY A 147 -3.05 -4.85 -2.31
N PHE A 148 -3.14 -6.14 -1.99
CA PHE A 148 -4.27 -7.01 -2.32
C PHE A 148 -5.51 -6.63 -1.51
N ARG A 149 -5.36 -6.45 -0.19
CA ARG A 149 -6.41 -5.94 0.69
C ARG A 149 -7.04 -4.67 0.11
N ASP A 150 -6.22 -3.67 -0.21
CA ASP A 150 -6.70 -2.39 -0.71
C ASP A 150 -7.44 -2.53 -2.05
N ALA A 151 -6.94 -3.39 -2.96
CA ALA A 151 -7.61 -3.67 -4.22
C ALA A 151 -8.99 -4.33 -4.03
N MET A 152 -9.13 -5.21 -3.04
CA MET A 152 -10.41 -5.85 -2.70
C MET A 152 -11.37 -4.89 -1.99
N PHE A 153 -10.87 -3.99 -1.15
CA PHE A 153 -11.68 -2.90 -0.60
C PHE A 153 -12.20 -1.97 -1.70
N ASP A 154 -11.34 -1.60 -2.66
CA ASP A 154 -11.72 -0.83 -3.85
C ASP A 154 -12.85 -1.50 -4.64
N TYR A 155 -12.78 -2.83 -4.79
CA TYR A 155 -13.83 -3.63 -5.43
C TYR A 155 -15.15 -3.56 -4.64
N ASN A 156 -15.11 -3.80 -3.33
CA ASN A 156 -16.30 -3.74 -2.48
C ASN A 156 -16.93 -2.34 -2.50
N GLU A 157 -16.13 -1.28 -2.46
CA GLU A 157 -16.62 0.10 -2.59
C GLU A 157 -17.33 0.32 -3.94
N ALA A 158 -16.79 -0.22 -5.03
CA ALA A 158 -17.42 -0.12 -6.35
C ALA A 158 -18.79 -0.83 -6.40
N GLU A 159 -18.92 -1.99 -5.76
CA GLU A 159 -20.20 -2.69 -5.63
C GLU A 159 -21.18 -1.92 -4.75
N MET A 160 -20.76 -1.47 -3.56
CA MET A 160 -21.64 -0.70 -2.67
C MET A 160 -22.13 0.59 -3.32
N ALA A 161 -21.28 1.30 -4.06
CA ALA A 161 -21.70 2.44 -4.85
C ALA A 161 -22.72 2.07 -5.93
N HIS A 162 -22.59 0.91 -6.58
CA HIS A 162 -23.57 0.44 -7.55
C HIS A 162 -24.91 0.06 -6.92
N ARG A 163 -24.88 -0.54 -5.72
CA ARG A 163 -26.06 -0.87 -4.91
C ARG A 163 -26.88 0.37 -4.60
N GLU A 164 -26.24 1.41 -4.06
CA GLU A 164 -26.89 2.68 -3.73
C GLU A 164 -27.48 3.36 -4.97
N ASN A 165 -26.78 3.28 -6.11
CA ASN A 165 -27.29 3.79 -7.38
C ASN A 165 -28.56 3.04 -7.85
N CYS A 166 -28.58 1.71 -7.75
CA CYS A 166 -29.77 0.92 -8.11
C CYS A 166 -30.95 1.25 -7.19
N LYS A 167 -30.70 1.39 -5.88
CA LYS A 167 -31.69 1.80 -4.88
C LYS A 167 -32.30 3.17 -5.21
N ALA A 168 -31.46 4.17 -5.47
CA ALA A 168 -31.90 5.51 -5.84
C ALA A 168 -32.72 5.52 -7.15
N GLN A 169 -32.35 4.68 -8.13
CA GLN A 169 -33.13 4.55 -9.36
C GLN A 169 -34.49 3.90 -9.12
N ILE A 170 -34.59 2.87 -8.28
CA ILE A 170 -35.88 2.24 -7.92
C ILE A 170 -36.79 3.27 -7.26
N MET A 171 -36.30 4.02 -6.26
CA MET A 171 -37.06 5.08 -5.59
C MET A 171 -37.60 6.10 -6.60
N ARG A 172 -36.74 6.59 -7.50
CA ARG A 172 -37.14 7.54 -8.55
C ARG A 172 -38.19 6.96 -9.50
N GLN A 173 -38.06 5.70 -9.92
CA GLN A 173 -39.08 5.08 -10.78
C GLN A 173 -40.42 4.94 -10.05
N MET A 174 -40.40 4.75 -8.74
CA MET A 174 -41.59 4.65 -7.92
C MET A 174 -42.31 6.00 -7.74
N GLU A 175 -41.53 7.08 -7.58
CA GLU A 175 -42.06 8.46 -7.61
C GLU A 175 -42.74 8.78 -8.95
N ILE A 176 -42.19 8.30 -10.08
CA ILE A 176 -42.80 8.49 -11.41
C ILE A 176 -44.15 7.78 -11.52
N VAL A 177 -44.31 6.64 -10.85
CA VAL A 177 -45.58 5.91 -10.74
C VAL A 177 -46.54 6.59 -9.75
N GLY A 178 -46.07 7.61 -9.01
CA GLY A 178 -46.89 8.36 -8.06
C GLY A 178 -47.00 7.69 -6.69
N ARG A 179 -46.04 6.84 -6.32
CA ARG A 179 -45.92 6.29 -4.97
C ARG A 179 -44.64 6.76 -4.31
N ASP A 180 -44.79 7.35 -3.12
CA ASP A 180 -43.66 7.62 -2.25
C ASP A 180 -43.24 6.33 -1.55
N VAL A 181 -41.99 5.93 -1.78
CA VAL A 181 -41.39 4.73 -1.18
C VAL A 181 -40.10 5.15 -0.49
N SER A 182 -39.97 4.77 0.78
CA SER A 182 -38.78 5.04 1.59
C SER A 182 -37.60 4.19 1.11
N GLY A 183 -36.38 4.66 1.36
CA GLY A 183 -35.19 3.83 1.17
C GLY A 183 -35.21 2.55 2.03
N GLU A 184 -35.93 2.56 3.16
CA GLU A 184 -36.11 1.40 4.02
C GLU A 184 -37.04 0.36 3.39
N ASP A 185 -38.11 0.80 2.73
CA ASP A 185 -39.04 -0.08 2.00
C ASP A 185 -38.35 -0.77 0.81
N VAL A 186 -37.44 -0.06 0.12
CA VAL A 186 -36.63 -0.65 -0.96
C VAL A 186 -35.64 -1.67 -0.38
N GLU A 187 -35.08 -1.41 0.80
CA GLU A 187 -34.19 -2.36 1.48
C GLU A 187 -34.94 -3.64 1.86
N GLU A 188 -36.13 -3.50 2.44
CA GLU A 188 -37.00 -4.62 2.80
C GLU A 188 -37.39 -5.44 1.56
N MET A 189 -37.65 -4.78 0.43
CA MET A 189 -37.88 -5.46 -0.85
C MET A 189 -36.67 -6.30 -1.28
N ILE A 190 -35.46 -5.75 -1.14
CA ILE A 190 -34.22 -6.45 -1.47
C ILE A 190 -34.05 -7.67 -0.55
N GLU A 191 -34.17 -7.50 0.76
CA GLU A 191 -34.00 -8.57 1.75
C GLU A 191 -35.00 -9.71 1.58
N LYS A 192 -36.27 -9.38 1.32
CA LYS A 192 -37.34 -10.37 1.11
C LYS A 192 -37.33 -10.99 -0.28
N GLY A 193 -36.60 -10.41 -1.24
CA GLY A 193 -36.61 -10.82 -2.63
C GLY A 193 -37.98 -10.70 -3.30
N GLN A 194 -38.86 -9.85 -2.77
CA GLN A 194 -40.26 -9.73 -3.21
C GLN A 194 -40.53 -8.32 -3.73
N TRP A 195 -40.26 -8.09 -5.03
CA TRP A 195 -40.58 -6.82 -5.68
C TRP A 195 -42.06 -6.66 -6.05
N ASN A 196 -42.83 -7.77 -6.03
CA ASN A 196 -44.25 -7.78 -6.39
C ASN A 196 -45.11 -6.80 -5.56
N ILE A 197 -44.64 -6.42 -4.37
CA ILE A 197 -45.23 -5.38 -3.50
C ILE A 197 -45.42 -4.06 -4.26
N PHE A 198 -44.55 -3.78 -5.26
CA PHE A 198 -44.61 -2.59 -6.11
C PHE A 198 -45.46 -2.79 -7.39
N SER A 199 -45.74 -4.04 -7.76
CA SER A 199 -46.52 -4.38 -8.96
C SER A 199 -48.03 -4.33 -8.72
N ASP A 200 -48.49 -4.54 -7.49
CA ASP A 200 -49.90 -4.57 -7.13
C ASP A 200 -50.54 -3.18 -7.33
N ASN A 201 -51.57 -3.12 -8.18
CA ASN A 201 -52.34 -1.94 -8.61
C ASN A 201 -51.70 -0.99 -9.64
N VAL A 202 -50.46 -1.21 -10.10
CA VAL A 202 -49.78 -0.31 -11.07
C VAL A 202 -50.05 -0.69 -12.54
N VAL A 203 -50.38 -1.95 -12.82
CA VAL A 203 -50.54 -2.48 -14.19
C VAL A 203 -51.70 -1.84 -14.98
N SER A 204 -52.67 -1.24 -14.28
CA SER A 204 -53.81 -0.52 -14.87
C SER A 204 -53.50 0.93 -15.31
N GLU A 205 -52.34 1.49 -14.95
CA GLU A 205 -52.06 2.94 -15.03
C GLU A 205 -51.38 3.41 -16.33
N GLY A 206 -51.38 2.58 -17.39
CA GLY A 206 -50.95 2.99 -18.73
C GLY A 206 -49.48 2.67 -19.09
N LYS A 207 -48.99 3.24 -20.20
CA LYS A 207 -47.68 2.90 -20.78
C LYS A 207 -46.49 3.34 -19.92
N THR A 208 -46.59 4.50 -19.27
CA THR A 208 -45.52 5.05 -18.42
C THR A 208 -45.28 4.17 -17.19
N ALA A 209 -46.35 3.79 -16.50
CA ALA A 209 -46.29 2.91 -15.34
C ALA A 209 -45.66 1.54 -15.67
N ARG A 210 -46.03 0.93 -16.80
CA ARG A 210 -45.41 -0.31 -17.27
C ARG A 210 -43.91 -0.16 -17.57
N SER A 211 -43.50 0.95 -18.16
CA SER A 211 -42.09 1.22 -18.42
C SER A 211 -41.29 1.40 -17.13
N ALA A 212 -41.86 2.07 -16.12
CA ALA A 212 -41.23 2.24 -14.82
C ALA A 212 -41.08 0.90 -14.09
N LEU A 213 -42.12 0.07 -14.08
CA LEU A 213 -42.06 -1.28 -13.51
C LEU A 213 -40.99 -2.15 -14.18
N PHE A 214 -40.88 -2.13 -15.51
CA PHE A 214 -39.83 -2.87 -16.22
C PHE A 214 -38.41 -2.40 -15.83
N GLN A 215 -38.22 -1.10 -15.61
CA GLN A 215 -36.95 -0.57 -15.12
C GLN A 215 -36.66 -1.00 -13.68
N ILE A 216 -37.68 -1.01 -12.81
CA ILE A 216 -37.57 -1.50 -11.43
C ILE A 216 -37.17 -2.98 -11.41
N GLU A 217 -37.85 -3.83 -12.18
CA GLU A 217 -37.54 -5.25 -12.31
C GLU A 217 -36.08 -5.47 -12.74
N LYS A 218 -35.62 -4.73 -13.75
CA LYS A 218 -34.23 -4.80 -14.21
C LYS A 218 -33.23 -4.39 -13.12
N ARG A 219 -33.51 -3.33 -12.37
CA ARG A 219 -32.66 -2.88 -11.25
C ARG A 219 -32.65 -3.87 -10.09
N HIS A 220 -33.79 -4.50 -9.81
CA HIS A 220 -33.88 -5.56 -8.82
C HIS A 220 -33.01 -6.76 -9.19
N GLN A 221 -33.06 -7.21 -10.46
CA GLN A 221 -32.18 -8.28 -10.91
C GLN A 221 -30.70 -7.93 -10.77
N GLU A 222 -30.32 -6.69 -11.07
CA GLU A 222 -28.94 -6.21 -10.88
C GLU A 222 -28.51 -6.19 -9.41
N LEU A 223 -29.42 -5.86 -8.48
CA LEU A 223 -29.17 -5.94 -7.04
C LEU A 223 -28.96 -7.38 -6.57
N VAL A 224 -29.78 -8.32 -7.04
CA VAL A 224 -29.64 -9.75 -6.73
C VAL A 224 -28.28 -10.28 -7.23
N ASP A 225 -27.92 -9.94 -8.47
CA ASP A 225 -26.64 -10.31 -9.06
C ASP A 225 -25.45 -9.71 -8.29
N LEU A 226 -25.57 -8.46 -7.86
CA LEU A 226 -24.59 -7.78 -7.00
C LEU A 226 -24.44 -8.47 -5.64
N GLU A 227 -25.54 -8.85 -4.99
CA GLU A 227 -25.46 -9.58 -3.72
C GLU A 227 -24.74 -10.91 -3.86
N ASN A 228 -24.99 -11.65 -4.94
CA ASN A 228 -24.30 -12.90 -5.22
C ASN A 228 -22.79 -12.68 -5.40
N ARG A 229 -22.39 -11.58 -6.03
CA ARG A 229 -20.98 -11.20 -6.16
C ARG A 229 -20.35 -10.82 -4.83
N ILE A 230 -21.02 -10.02 -4.00
CA ILE A 230 -20.54 -9.66 -2.64
C ILE A 230 -20.44 -10.90 -1.75
N LYS A 231 -21.43 -11.78 -1.77
CA LYS A 231 -21.39 -13.07 -1.05
C LYS A 231 -20.23 -13.94 -1.56
N GLY A 232 -19.99 -13.93 -2.87
CA GLY A 232 -18.93 -14.70 -3.50
C GLY A 232 -17.50 -14.31 -3.09
N ILE A 233 -17.28 -13.08 -2.64
CA ILE A 233 -15.97 -12.59 -2.13
C ILE A 233 -15.91 -12.56 -0.60
N HIS A 234 -16.98 -12.94 0.10
CA HIS A 234 -17.02 -12.88 1.56
C HIS A 234 -15.93 -13.77 2.19
N GLU A 235 -15.76 -14.98 1.68
CA GLU A 235 -14.70 -15.91 2.11
C GLU A 235 -13.30 -15.29 1.92
N ILE A 236 -13.09 -14.58 0.79
CA ILE A 236 -11.82 -13.89 0.51
C ILE A 236 -11.54 -12.79 1.54
N PHE A 237 -12.57 -12.07 2.01
CA PHE A 237 -12.39 -11.05 3.05
C PHE A 237 -12.07 -11.64 4.42
N LEU A 238 -12.59 -12.83 4.74
CA LEU A 238 -12.21 -13.55 5.96
C LEU A 238 -10.73 -13.93 5.90
N ASP A 239 -10.27 -14.45 4.76
CA ASP A 239 -8.86 -14.78 4.57
C ASP A 239 -7.96 -13.53 4.64
N ILE A 240 -8.36 -12.43 4.01
CA ILE A 240 -7.63 -11.15 4.11
C ILE A 240 -7.52 -10.67 5.56
N ALA A 241 -8.57 -10.82 6.35
CA ALA A 241 -8.55 -10.43 7.77
C ALA A 241 -7.51 -11.25 8.55
N LEU A 242 -7.44 -12.56 8.30
CA LEU A 242 -6.44 -13.44 8.90
C LEU A 242 -5.02 -13.04 8.49
N LEU A 243 -4.79 -12.81 7.18
CA LEU A 243 -3.48 -12.40 6.67
C LEU A 243 -2.97 -11.09 7.30
N VAL A 244 -3.87 -10.15 7.62
CA VAL A 244 -3.51 -8.85 8.24
C VAL A 244 -3.18 -9.00 9.72
N GLU A 245 -3.87 -9.88 10.45
CA GLU A 245 -3.60 -10.13 11.87
C GLU A 245 -2.17 -10.66 12.09
N GLU A 246 -1.72 -11.55 11.21
CA GLU A 246 -0.39 -12.18 11.28
C GLU A 246 0.78 -11.21 10.95
N GLN A 247 0.50 -10.10 10.24
CA GLN A 247 1.55 -9.16 9.80
C GLN A 247 2.02 -8.17 10.87
N GLY A 248 1.22 -7.92 11.92
CA GLY A 248 1.50 -6.91 12.95
C GLY A 248 2.87 -7.08 13.63
N PRO A 249 3.17 -8.26 14.20
CA PRO A 249 4.46 -8.51 14.86
C PRO A 249 5.66 -8.36 13.91
N MET A 250 5.52 -8.71 12.64
CA MET A 250 6.60 -8.76 11.67
C MET A 250 7.13 -7.37 11.27
N MET A 251 6.22 -6.38 11.17
CA MET A 251 6.58 -5.01 10.79
C MET A 251 7.46 -4.34 11.86
N ASP A 252 7.18 -4.61 13.14
CA ASP A 252 7.95 -4.09 14.27
C ASP A 252 9.40 -4.61 14.28
N TYR A 253 9.61 -5.88 13.89
CA TYR A 253 10.95 -6.46 13.75
C TYR A 253 11.77 -5.81 12.63
N ILE A 254 11.16 -5.55 11.47
CA ILE A 254 11.85 -4.91 10.34
C ILE A 254 12.27 -3.49 10.73
N GLN A 255 11.35 -2.70 11.31
CA GLN A 255 11.65 -1.35 11.76
C GLN A 255 12.79 -1.34 12.78
N THR A 256 12.75 -2.24 13.76
CA THR A 256 13.79 -2.36 14.79
C THR A 256 15.15 -2.70 14.18
N ASN A 257 15.20 -3.61 13.21
CA ASN A 257 16.46 -4.01 12.57
C ASN A 257 17.02 -2.94 11.62
N VAL A 258 16.17 -2.18 10.94
CA VAL A 258 16.60 -1.01 10.15
C VAL A 258 17.20 0.05 11.06
N GLN A 259 16.54 0.37 12.17
CA GLN A 259 17.06 1.31 13.17
C GLN A 259 18.41 0.86 13.75
N LYS A 260 18.57 -0.43 14.06
CA LYS A 260 19.85 -1.00 14.51
C LYS A 260 20.93 -0.89 13.43
N THR A 261 20.59 -1.14 12.17
CA THR A 261 21.53 -1.03 11.05
C THR A 261 21.99 0.42 10.84
N ASP A 262 21.05 1.37 10.91
CA ASP A 262 21.37 2.80 10.81
C ASP A 262 22.29 3.26 11.95
N ALA A 263 21.99 2.86 13.19
CA ALA A 263 22.84 3.14 14.34
C ALA A 263 24.26 2.55 14.16
N GLY A 264 24.37 1.31 13.68
CA GLY A 264 25.66 0.67 13.38
C GLY A 264 26.44 1.39 12.27
N LEU A 265 25.75 1.90 11.24
CA LEU A 265 26.37 2.66 10.16
C LEU A 265 26.90 4.01 10.67
N GLN A 266 26.17 4.70 11.56
CA GLN A 266 26.66 5.93 12.18
C GLN A 266 27.95 5.68 12.98
N ASP A 267 28.00 4.61 13.77
CA ASP A 267 29.21 4.22 14.50
C ASP A 267 30.37 3.88 13.55
N ALA A 268 30.10 3.13 12.48
CA ALA A 268 31.10 2.81 11.46
C ALA A 268 31.66 4.08 10.78
N ILE A 269 30.81 5.06 10.47
CA ILE A 269 31.23 6.35 9.90
C ILE A 269 32.13 7.11 10.89
N VAL A 270 31.79 7.12 12.18
CA VAL A 270 32.64 7.73 13.22
C VAL A 270 34.01 7.05 13.27
N LYS A 271 34.04 5.71 13.32
CA LYS A 271 35.29 4.93 13.31
C LYS A 271 36.13 5.17 12.06
N LEU A 272 35.52 5.24 10.88
CA LEU A 272 36.22 5.57 9.62
C LEU A 272 36.78 6.99 9.63
N ASN A 273 36.07 7.96 10.19
CA ASN A 273 36.58 9.33 10.34
C ASN A 273 37.78 9.39 11.29
N LEU A 274 37.73 8.65 12.40
CA LEU A 274 38.86 8.51 13.31
C LEU A 274 40.05 7.84 12.61
N ALA A 275 39.83 6.72 11.90
CA ALA A 275 40.87 6.03 11.14
C ALA A 275 41.50 6.94 10.08
N LYS A 276 40.70 7.75 9.38
CA LYS A 276 41.18 8.77 8.43
C LYS A 276 42.03 9.84 9.12
N LYS A 277 41.60 10.33 10.29
CA LYS A 277 42.37 11.29 11.11
C LYS A 277 43.71 10.69 11.53
N HIS A 278 43.73 9.45 12.01
CA HIS A 278 44.97 8.74 12.35
C HIS A 278 45.88 8.52 11.13
N SER A 279 45.34 8.13 9.98
CA SER A 279 46.09 8.01 8.72
C SER A 279 46.69 9.33 8.25
N ASN A 280 45.94 10.43 8.32
CA ASN A 280 46.44 11.77 7.96
C ASN A 280 47.50 12.29 8.94
N ASN A 281 47.42 11.89 10.22
CA ASN A 281 48.39 12.23 11.24
C ASN A 281 49.53 11.23 11.38
N ASN A 282 49.60 10.20 10.52
CA ASN A 282 50.65 9.20 10.57
C ASN A 282 52.02 9.84 10.26
N PRO A 283 52.95 9.87 11.24
CA PRO A 283 54.24 10.53 11.09
C PRO A 283 55.11 9.88 10.00
N PHE A 284 54.99 8.56 9.78
CA PHE A 284 55.73 7.87 8.72
C PHE A 284 55.26 8.31 7.32
N LYS A 285 53.96 8.61 7.15
CA LYS A 285 53.41 9.13 5.89
C LYS A 285 53.82 10.59 5.65
N LYS A 286 53.98 11.38 6.71
CA LYS A 286 54.50 12.76 6.66
C LYS A 286 56.01 12.81 6.43
N MET A 287 56.77 11.83 6.94
CA MET A 287 58.23 11.76 6.82
C MET A 287 58.70 11.30 5.43
N PHE A 288 57.94 10.44 4.74
CA PHE A 288 58.23 9.97 3.38
C PHE A 288 57.55 10.78 2.26
N CYS A 289 56.91 11.91 2.59
CA CYS A 289 56.40 12.85 1.60
C CYS A 289 57.58 13.66 1.01
N SER A 290 57.79 13.57 -0.30
CA SER A 290 58.92 14.11 -1.08
C SER A 290 59.10 15.64 -1.06
N CYS A 291 58.48 16.33 -0.11
CA CYS A 291 58.56 17.78 0.09
C CYS A 291 59.55 18.19 1.20
N PHE A 292 60.33 17.27 1.77
CA PHE A 292 61.49 17.63 2.59
C PHE A 292 62.74 17.83 1.70
N PRO A 293 63.16 19.08 1.41
CA PRO A 293 64.39 19.32 0.69
C PRO A 293 65.57 18.86 1.54
N CYS A 294 66.47 18.09 0.93
CA CYS A 294 67.77 17.81 1.50
C CYS A 294 68.46 19.14 1.82
N TYR A 295 68.67 19.42 3.11
CA TYR A 295 69.46 20.55 3.59
C TYR A 295 70.92 20.34 3.15
N LYS A 296 71.49 21.32 2.44
CA LYS A 296 72.90 21.36 2.03
C LYS A 296 73.81 21.63 3.22
#